data_AF-A0A1G5M8W0-F1
#
_entry.id   AF-A0A1G5M8W0-F1
#
_cell.length_a   1.000
_cell.length_b   1.000
_cell.length_c   1.000
_cell.angle_alpha   90.00
_cell.angle_beta   90.00
_cell.angle_gamma   90.00
#
_symmetry.space_group_name_H-M   'P 1'
#
loop_
_entity.id
_entity.type
_entity.pdbx_description
1 polymer ?
#
loop_
_entity_poly.entity_id
_entity_poly.type
_entity_poly.pdbx_seq_one_letter_code
_entity_poly.pdbx_strand_id
1 'polypeptide(L)'
;MTNPQGISEISASPSSRRPVSPCTGVCEIDAGSGFCRGCARTSDEIAIWSRAPDDLLRKITAVLPGRRVQLGIKIARLDWDDEEIARFMRDTLRPGKGSWVFGIDGASGEFAVGAGEQPEVKNALTVATHSGAMRLRLPEKLRAFAFEEGKAIVLALPRGRLQPPADVTLKAAGPDQGAIREGDRDALAFELGLGSPIARIFLRTKDQALQNRLQELEGRPWQQVLAEAGHEIREGSADRVILTSVGRMEVYSRSATPGAGGPESALPELQAEAIAGGREMPGEIELPKAYAPCAIFYPAR
;
A
#
# COMPACT_ATOMS: atom_id res chain seq x y z
N MET A 1 7.35 -30.31 10.48
CA MET A 1 7.43 -29.16 11.40
C MET A 1 8.65 -28.35 10.98
N THR A 2 8.48 -27.48 9.99
CA THR A 2 9.57 -26.74 9.34
C THR A 2 9.36 -25.25 9.59
N ASN A 3 10.38 -24.66 10.19
CA ASN A 3 10.50 -23.28 10.62
C ASN A 3 10.57 -22.34 9.39
N PRO A 4 9.69 -21.33 9.23
CA PRO A 4 9.80 -20.36 8.14
C PRO A 4 10.86 -19.30 8.47
N GLN A 5 12.10 -19.52 8.02
CA GLN A 5 13.25 -18.65 8.32
C GLN A 5 13.26 -17.29 7.58
N GLY A 6 12.25 -16.95 6.79
CA GLY A 6 12.28 -15.74 5.92
C GLY A 6 12.04 -14.40 6.63
N ILE A 7 11.36 -14.37 7.79
CA ILE A 7 10.90 -13.10 8.41
C ILE A 7 11.74 -12.73 9.65
N SER A 8 12.37 -13.70 10.31
CA SER A 8 13.23 -13.45 11.48
C SER A 8 14.48 -12.61 11.14
N GLU A 9 14.95 -12.65 9.88
CA GLU A 9 16.09 -11.84 9.43
C GLU A 9 15.72 -10.39 9.08
N ILE A 10 14.45 -10.08 8.84
CA ILE A 10 13.99 -8.71 8.49
C ILE A 10 13.89 -7.82 9.76
N SER A 11 13.87 -8.42 10.96
CA SER A 11 13.56 -7.73 12.22
C SER A 11 14.75 -7.58 13.21
N ALA A 12 15.92 -8.18 12.97
CA ALA A 12 16.82 -8.50 14.11
C ALA A 12 18.32 -8.20 13.93
N SER A 13 18.74 -7.31 13.04
CA SER A 13 20.11 -6.76 13.17
C SER A 13 20.12 -5.70 14.28
N PRO A 14 20.93 -5.84 15.35
CA PRO A 14 21.07 -4.78 16.35
C PRO A 14 21.75 -3.59 15.67
N SER A 15 20.95 -2.61 15.24
CA SER A 15 21.50 -1.36 14.74
C SER A 15 22.13 -0.62 15.92
N SER A 16 23.31 -0.03 15.72
CA SER A 16 23.93 0.89 16.67
C SER A 16 23.17 2.23 16.77
N ARG A 17 22.04 2.34 16.06
CA ARG A 17 21.25 3.55 15.94
C ARG A 17 20.27 3.66 17.11
N ARG A 18 19.88 4.90 17.43
CA ARG A 18 18.85 5.18 18.42
C ARG A 18 17.50 4.59 17.99
N PRO A 19 16.79 3.85 18.86
CA PRO A 19 15.45 3.34 18.57
C PRO A 19 14.46 4.44 18.20
N VAL A 20 13.74 4.23 17.11
CA VAL A 20 12.61 5.03 16.66
C VAL A 20 11.44 4.83 17.64
N SER A 21 10.68 5.90 17.88
CA SER A 21 9.52 5.82 18.77
C SER A 21 8.50 4.78 18.26
N PRO A 22 8.06 3.82 19.10
CA PRO A 22 7.07 2.80 18.74
C PRO A 22 5.63 3.34 18.76
N CYS A 23 5.45 4.67 18.87
CA CYS A 23 4.15 5.31 18.94
C CYS A 23 3.34 5.07 17.65
N THR A 24 2.13 4.54 17.83
CA THR A 24 1.14 4.27 16.79
C THR A 24 0.07 5.36 16.70
N GLY A 25 0.22 6.46 17.45
CA GLY A 25 -0.74 7.57 17.48
C GLY A 25 -1.98 7.33 18.33
N VAL A 26 -2.14 6.13 18.90
CA VAL A 26 -3.12 5.85 19.95
C VAL A 26 -2.56 6.36 21.29
N CYS A 27 -3.31 7.21 21.98
CA CYS A 27 -2.92 7.81 23.25
C CYS A 27 -3.93 7.46 24.35
N GLU A 28 -4.04 6.16 24.65
CA GLU A 28 -4.94 5.64 25.68
C GLU A 28 -4.18 4.61 26.51
N ILE A 29 -4.23 4.74 27.84
CA ILE A 29 -3.65 3.80 28.80
C ILE A 29 -4.73 2.82 29.23
N ASP A 30 -4.44 1.53 29.11
CA ASP A 30 -5.27 0.49 29.69
C ASP A 30 -5.14 0.49 31.21
N ALA A 31 -6.25 0.68 31.93
CA ALA A 31 -6.25 0.82 33.38
C ALA A 31 -5.86 -0.48 34.12
N GLY A 32 -6.09 -1.65 33.51
CA GLY A 32 -5.78 -2.95 34.11
C GLY A 32 -4.29 -3.29 34.08
N SER A 33 -3.62 -2.99 32.98
CA SER A 33 -2.20 -3.29 32.76
C SER A 33 -1.25 -2.12 33.01
N GLY A 34 -1.75 -0.87 32.97
CA GLY A 34 -0.92 0.34 33.03
C GLY A 34 -0.15 0.65 31.74
N PHE A 35 -0.46 -0.05 30.64
CA PHE A 35 0.23 0.10 29.35
C PHE A 35 -0.63 0.83 28.33
N CYS A 36 0.02 1.58 27.44
CA CYS A 36 -0.64 2.21 26.30
C CYS A 36 -1.19 1.17 25.31
N ARG A 37 -2.47 1.28 24.96
CA ARG A 37 -3.18 0.38 24.02
C ARG A 37 -2.64 0.42 22.58
N GLY A 38 -1.77 1.38 22.26
CA GLY A 38 -1.13 1.48 20.95
C GLY A 38 0.31 0.96 20.91
N CYS A 39 1.15 1.45 21.83
CA CYS A 39 2.60 1.18 21.80
C CYS A 39 3.10 0.29 22.93
N ALA A 40 2.23 -0.10 23.86
CA ALA A 40 2.51 -0.93 25.04
C ALA A 40 3.57 -0.35 26.01
N ARG A 41 3.85 0.95 25.92
CA ARG A 41 4.68 1.69 26.88
C ARG A 41 3.85 2.17 28.07
N THR A 42 4.48 2.34 29.23
CA THR A 42 3.87 3.05 30.37
C THR A 42 3.85 4.57 30.14
N SER A 43 3.06 5.30 30.93
CA SER A 43 3.04 6.77 30.89
C SER A 43 4.43 7.38 31.16
N ASP A 44 5.19 6.82 32.09
CA ASP A 44 6.54 7.30 32.42
C ASP A 44 7.51 7.07 31.25
N GLU A 45 7.49 5.88 30.66
CA GLU A 45 8.29 5.55 29.47
C GLU A 45 7.94 6.46 28.27
N ILE A 46 6.66 6.85 28.14
CA ILE A 46 6.20 7.81 27.12
C ILE A 46 6.79 9.21 27.40
N ALA A 47 6.69 9.69 28.63
CA ALA A 47 7.11 11.04 29.02
C ALA A 47 8.61 11.27 28.83
N ILE A 48 9.45 10.26 29.10
CA ILE A 48 10.92 10.40 29.03
C ILE A 48 11.51 10.07 27.65
N TRP A 49 10.74 9.50 26.72
CA TRP A 49 11.27 8.85 25.50
C TRP A 49 12.26 9.71 24.69
N SER A 50 11.94 10.98 24.45
CA SER A 50 12.78 11.87 23.64
C SER A 50 14.11 12.24 24.32
N ARG A 51 14.19 12.10 25.64
CA ARG A 51 15.35 12.50 26.46
C ARG A 51 16.12 11.30 27.03
N ALA A 52 15.52 10.11 27.03
CA ALA A 52 16.13 8.89 27.54
C ALA A 52 17.36 8.46 26.71
N PRO A 53 18.39 7.88 27.35
CA PRO A 53 19.56 7.35 26.66
C PRO A 53 19.23 6.10 25.84
N ASP A 54 19.97 5.86 24.77
CA ASP A 54 19.70 4.80 23.79
C ASP A 54 19.69 3.39 24.41
N ASP A 55 20.52 3.13 25.43
CA ASP A 55 20.49 1.86 26.18
C ASP A 55 19.15 1.62 26.88
N LEU A 56 18.56 2.67 27.46
CA LEU A 56 17.26 2.58 28.11
C LEU A 56 16.15 2.38 27.07
N LEU A 57 16.23 3.12 25.95
CA LEU A 57 15.29 2.94 24.84
C LEU A 57 15.31 1.51 24.30
N ARG A 58 16.50 0.92 24.11
CA ARG A 58 16.64 -0.48 23.69
C ARG A 58 16.04 -1.45 24.71
N LYS A 59 16.29 -1.24 26.01
CA LYS A 59 15.67 -2.07 27.08
C LYS A 59 14.14 -1.99 27.05
N ILE A 60 13.58 -0.79 26.89
CA ILE A 60 12.13 -0.60 26.79
C ILE A 60 11.60 -1.29 25.52
N THR A 61 12.19 -1.03 24.35
CA THR A 61 11.77 -1.62 23.07
C THR A 61 11.77 -3.15 23.12
N ALA A 62 12.77 -3.77 23.75
CA ALA A 62 12.89 -5.23 23.86
C ALA A 62 11.73 -5.89 24.62
N VAL A 63 11.09 -5.19 25.57
CA VAL A 63 9.96 -5.74 26.36
C VAL A 63 8.59 -5.47 25.75
N LEU A 64 8.48 -4.57 24.76
CA LEU A 64 7.18 -4.20 24.16
C LEU A 64 6.48 -5.36 23.44
N PRO A 65 7.14 -6.29 22.72
CA PRO A 65 6.46 -7.42 22.10
C PRO A 65 5.63 -8.24 23.09
N GLY A 66 6.19 -8.58 24.25
CA GLY A 66 5.46 -9.33 25.28
C GLY A 66 4.26 -8.56 25.84
N ARG A 67 4.41 -7.25 26.07
CA ARG A 67 3.32 -6.38 26.52
C ARG A 67 2.22 -6.22 25.46
N ARG A 68 2.57 -6.21 24.18
CA ARG A 68 1.61 -6.18 23.06
C ARG A 68 0.76 -7.45 23.02
N VAL A 69 1.39 -8.62 23.23
CA VAL A 69 0.66 -9.90 23.33
C VAL A 69 -0.33 -9.86 24.50
N GLN A 70 0.10 -9.38 25.68
CA GLN A 70 -0.79 -9.22 26.83
C GLN A 70 -2.01 -8.33 26.54
N LEU A 71 -1.82 -7.26 25.77
CA LEU A 71 -2.88 -6.32 25.38
C LEU A 71 -3.68 -6.76 24.14
N GLY A 72 -3.31 -7.85 23.46
CA GLY A 72 -3.91 -8.25 22.19
C GLY A 72 -3.65 -7.27 21.03
N ILE A 73 -2.57 -6.48 21.10
CA ILE A 73 -2.20 -5.54 20.03
C ILE A 73 -1.63 -6.32 18.84
N LYS A 74 -2.37 -6.35 17.73
CA LYS A 74 -1.99 -7.09 16.50
C LYS A 74 -1.11 -6.31 15.52
N ILE A 75 -0.95 -5.01 15.74
CA ILE A 75 -0.20 -4.11 14.86
C ILE A 75 0.90 -3.37 15.61
N ALA A 76 2.11 -3.38 15.06
CA ALA A 76 3.25 -2.73 15.66
C ALA A 76 3.94 -1.81 14.66
N ARG A 77 4.24 -0.58 15.07
CA ARG A 77 5.16 0.26 14.31
C ARG A 77 6.55 -0.36 14.37
N LEU A 78 7.15 -0.54 13.19
CA LEU A 78 8.50 -1.04 13.05
C LEU A 78 9.51 0.03 13.50
N ASP A 79 10.60 -0.42 14.09
CA ASP A 79 11.74 0.41 14.48
C ASP A 79 12.61 0.71 13.23
N TRP A 80 11.97 1.27 12.20
CA TRP A 80 12.57 1.59 10.92
C TRP A 80 12.71 3.10 10.74
N ASP A 81 13.90 3.53 10.37
CA ASP A 81 14.16 4.86 9.83
C ASP A 81 13.91 4.92 8.30
N ASP A 82 14.14 6.11 7.73
CA ASP A 82 13.90 6.35 6.31
C ASP A 82 14.80 5.47 5.42
N GLU A 83 16.04 5.16 5.84
CA GLU A 83 16.96 4.30 5.08
C GLU A 83 16.55 2.83 5.15
N GLU A 84 16.04 2.36 6.29
CA GLU A 84 15.48 1.02 6.44
C GLU A 84 14.23 0.82 5.59
N ILE A 85 13.34 1.81 5.54
CA ILE A 85 12.20 1.78 4.62
C ILE A 85 12.67 1.79 3.17
N ALA A 86 13.64 2.63 2.81
CA ALA A 86 14.19 2.67 1.45
C ALA A 86 14.81 1.33 1.04
N ARG A 87 15.59 0.71 1.93
CA ARG A 87 16.17 -0.62 1.72
C ARG A 87 15.08 -1.66 1.52
N PHE A 88 14.07 -1.68 2.39
CA PHE A 88 12.92 -2.58 2.27
C PHE A 88 12.23 -2.44 0.91
N MET A 89 11.95 -1.21 0.46
CA MET A 89 11.35 -0.96 -0.85
C MET A 89 12.23 -1.50 -1.99
N ARG A 90 13.54 -1.25 -1.97
CA ARG A 90 14.47 -1.75 -3.00
C ARG A 90 14.54 -3.27 -3.03
N ASP A 91 14.57 -3.91 -1.87
CA ASP A 91 14.77 -5.34 -1.75
C ASP A 91 13.52 -6.14 -2.11
N THR A 92 12.33 -5.57 -1.88
CA THR A 92 11.03 -6.22 -2.16
C THR A 92 10.53 -6.03 -3.60
N LEU A 93 11.14 -5.15 -4.38
CA LEU A 93 10.92 -5.07 -5.83
C LEU A 93 11.71 -6.12 -6.63
N ARG A 94 12.47 -7.00 -5.95
CA ARG A 94 13.21 -8.09 -6.59
C ARG A 94 12.31 -9.31 -6.83
N PRO A 95 12.66 -10.18 -7.80
CA PRO A 95 11.93 -11.42 -8.06
C PRO A 95 11.68 -12.27 -6.82
N GLY A 96 10.44 -12.76 -6.67
CA GLY A 96 10.06 -13.77 -5.68
C GLY A 96 10.00 -13.29 -4.24
N LYS A 97 9.96 -11.97 -3.99
CA LYS A 97 9.95 -11.44 -2.62
C LYS A 97 8.58 -11.33 -1.98
N GLY A 98 7.53 -11.21 -2.78
CA GLY A 98 6.17 -11.02 -2.32
C GLY A 98 5.38 -10.13 -3.27
N SER A 99 4.23 -9.67 -2.81
CA SER A 99 3.36 -8.79 -3.58
C SER A 99 3.08 -7.48 -2.87
N TRP A 100 2.99 -6.42 -3.66
CA TRP A 100 2.59 -5.09 -3.25
C TRP A 100 1.14 -4.85 -3.61
N VAL A 101 0.39 -4.23 -2.70
CA VAL A 101 -1.00 -3.82 -2.91
C VAL A 101 -1.14 -2.32 -2.71
N PHE A 102 -1.70 -1.65 -3.72
CA PHE A 102 -2.03 -0.23 -3.72
C PHE A 102 -3.54 -0.06 -3.94
N GLY A 103 -4.11 0.99 -3.36
CA GLY A 103 -5.51 1.38 -3.58
C GLY A 103 -6.34 1.32 -2.31
N ILE A 104 -7.65 1.28 -2.50
CA ILE A 104 -8.66 1.16 -1.45
C ILE A 104 -9.42 -0.16 -1.63
N ASP A 105 -10.23 -0.52 -0.65
CA ASP A 105 -11.09 -1.70 -0.76
C ASP A 105 -12.02 -1.61 -1.98
N GLY A 106 -12.11 -2.70 -2.72
CA GLY A 106 -12.85 -2.77 -3.99
C GLY A 106 -12.22 -2.04 -5.18
N ALA A 107 -11.12 -1.30 -5.01
CA ALA A 107 -10.42 -0.63 -6.11
C ALA A 107 -8.90 -0.67 -5.94
N SER A 108 -8.39 -1.82 -5.50
CA SER A 108 -6.97 -2.08 -5.34
C SER A 108 -6.36 -2.77 -6.55
N GLY A 109 -5.04 -2.65 -6.66
CA GLY A 109 -4.20 -3.40 -7.59
C GLY A 109 -3.13 -4.14 -6.81
N GLU A 110 -2.70 -5.26 -7.38
CA GLU A 110 -1.61 -6.06 -6.86
C GLU A 110 -0.50 -6.15 -7.90
N PHE A 111 0.75 -6.05 -7.44
CA PHE A 111 1.93 -6.17 -8.27
C PHE A 111 2.96 -7.03 -7.57
N ALA A 112 3.49 -8.03 -8.28
CA ALA A 112 4.61 -8.85 -7.83
C ALA A 112 5.57 -9.06 -9.01
N VAL A 113 6.86 -9.16 -8.70
CA VAL A 113 7.85 -9.67 -9.66
C VAL A 113 7.95 -11.17 -9.45
N GLY A 114 7.54 -11.96 -10.44
CA GLY A 114 7.55 -13.42 -10.34
C GLY A 114 8.95 -13.96 -10.05
N ALA A 115 9.07 -15.07 -9.32
CA ALA A 115 10.37 -15.60 -8.88
C ALA A 115 11.35 -15.92 -10.04
N GLY A 116 10.83 -16.28 -11.21
CA GLY A 116 11.61 -16.52 -12.44
C GLY A 116 11.53 -15.38 -13.47
N GLU A 117 10.87 -14.28 -13.14
CA GLU A 117 10.69 -13.15 -14.05
C GLU A 117 11.91 -12.23 -14.00
N GLN A 118 12.34 -11.74 -15.16
CA GLN A 118 13.35 -10.69 -15.25
C GLN A 118 12.64 -9.35 -15.49
N PRO A 119 12.48 -8.51 -14.46
CA PRO A 119 11.86 -7.21 -14.64
C PRO A 119 12.79 -6.26 -15.40
N GLU A 120 12.22 -5.36 -16.20
CA GLU A 120 12.90 -4.17 -16.69
C GLU A 120 13.10 -3.20 -15.51
N VAL A 121 14.33 -3.15 -14.99
CA VAL A 121 14.70 -2.23 -13.90
C VAL A 121 15.07 -0.87 -14.49
N LYS A 122 14.26 0.16 -14.22
CA LYS A 122 14.56 1.54 -14.66
C LYS A 122 15.41 2.29 -13.66
N ASN A 123 15.23 2.02 -12.37
CA ASN A 123 16.06 2.49 -11.28
C ASN A 123 15.75 1.66 -10.01
N ALA A 124 16.42 1.96 -8.90
CA ALA A 124 16.31 1.20 -7.65
C ALA A 124 14.88 1.08 -7.08
N LEU A 125 13.97 1.99 -7.43
CA LEU A 125 12.59 2.01 -6.96
C LEU A 125 11.57 1.93 -8.11
N THR A 126 11.99 1.59 -9.33
CA THR A 126 11.11 1.52 -10.50
C THR A 126 11.40 0.27 -11.32
N VAL A 127 10.39 -0.59 -11.43
CA VAL A 127 10.45 -1.85 -12.20
C VAL A 127 9.23 -1.98 -13.09
N ALA A 128 9.39 -2.66 -14.23
CA ALA A 128 8.29 -3.09 -15.08
C ALA A 128 8.43 -4.58 -15.41
N THR A 129 7.31 -5.29 -15.38
CA THR A 129 7.17 -6.71 -15.73
C THR A 129 6.30 -6.82 -16.97
N HIS A 130 6.00 -8.03 -17.46
CA HIS A 130 5.01 -8.17 -18.54
C HIS A 130 3.59 -7.75 -18.09
N SER A 131 3.31 -7.84 -16.79
CA SER A 131 1.97 -7.80 -16.18
C SER A 131 1.66 -6.52 -15.44
N GLY A 132 2.68 -5.73 -15.14
CA GLY A 132 2.50 -4.45 -14.51
C GLY A 132 3.78 -3.67 -14.46
N ALA A 133 3.72 -2.55 -13.77
CA ALA A 133 4.91 -1.82 -13.38
C ALA A 133 4.67 -1.12 -12.04
N MET A 134 5.75 -0.83 -11.34
CA MET A 134 5.68 -0.16 -10.06
C MET A 134 6.81 0.85 -9.93
N ARG A 135 6.47 2.03 -9.43
CA ARG A 135 7.40 3.10 -9.05
C ARG A 135 7.11 3.51 -7.62
N LEU A 136 8.02 3.19 -6.71
CA LEU A 136 7.96 3.60 -5.31
C LEU A 136 8.63 4.96 -5.09
N ARG A 137 8.19 5.67 -4.06
CA ARG A 137 8.72 6.94 -3.56
C ARG A 137 8.77 6.90 -2.05
N LEU A 138 9.73 7.62 -1.47
CA LEU A 138 9.91 7.75 -0.03
C LEU A 138 9.47 9.16 0.43
N PRO A 139 8.18 9.40 0.73
CA PRO A 139 7.74 10.67 1.29
C PRO A 139 8.26 10.87 2.71
N GLU A 140 8.39 12.12 3.13
CA GLU A 140 8.74 12.45 4.51
C GLU A 140 7.74 11.86 5.51
N LYS A 141 8.23 11.47 6.69
CA LYS A 141 7.42 10.94 7.80
C LYS A 141 6.71 9.62 7.49
N LEU A 142 7.10 8.91 6.42
CA LEU A 142 6.60 7.57 6.17
C LEU A 142 6.92 6.64 7.35
N ARG A 143 5.97 5.78 7.69
CA ARG A 143 6.10 4.77 8.75
C ARG A 143 5.76 3.40 8.21
N ALA A 144 6.44 2.39 8.74
CA ALA A 144 6.14 1.00 8.46
C ALA A 144 5.51 0.34 9.69
N PHE A 145 4.45 -0.43 9.46
CA PHE A 145 3.75 -1.19 10.48
C PHE A 145 3.75 -2.66 10.11
N ALA A 146 4.11 -3.53 11.04
CA ALA A 146 3.96 -4.97 10.88
C ALA A 146 2.61 -5.42 11.47
N PHE A 147 1.90 -6.25 10.72
CA PHE A 147 0.65 -6.88 11.12
C PHE A 147 0.87 -8.38 11.35
N GLU A 148 0.29 -8.93 12.43
CA GLU A 148 0.34 -10.36 12.78
C GLU A 148 1.73 -11.00 12.58
N GLU A 149 2.74 -10.50 13.30
CA GLU A 149 4.11 -11.02 13.23
C GLU A 149 4.77 -10.96 11.84
N GLY A 150 4.35 -10.01 11.00
CA GLY A 150 4.99 -9.75 9.70
C GLY A 150 4.33 -10.47 8.52
N LYS A 151 3.13 -11.03 8.71
CA LYS A 151 2.30 -11.50 7.58
C LYS A 151 2.01 -10.41 6.55
N ALA A 152 1.97 -9.16 6.99
CA ALA A 152 1.91 -8.00 6.13
C ALA A 152 2.70 -6.83 6.71
N ILE A 153 3.26 -6.01 5.84
CA ILE A 153 3.92 -4.75 6.18
C ILE A 153 3.14 -3.63 5.51
N VAL A 154 2.65 -2.68 6.30
CA VAL A 154 1.89 -1.53 5.81
C VAL A 154 2.75 -0.28 5.88
N LEU A 155 2.90 0.38 4.74
CA LEU A 155 3.50 1.71 4.67
C LEU A 155 2.39 2.76 4.80
N ALA A 156 2.53 3.64 5.78
CA ALA A 156 1.48 4.59 6.14
C ALA A 156 2.05 5.97 6.48
N LEU A 157 1.27 7.01 6.18
CA LEU A 157 1.58 8.40 6.52
C LEU A 157 0.66 8.90 7.63
N PRO A 158 1.11 9.89 8.44
CA PRO A 158 0.20 10.61 9.32
C PRO A 158 -0.96 11.21 8.52
N ARG A 159 -2.20 10.98 8.96
CA ARG A 159 -3.40 11.34 8.19
C ARG A 159 -3.46 12.83 7.83
N GLY A 160 -3.00 13.71 8.71
CA GLY A 160 -2.92 15.16 8.46
C GLY A 160 -1.96 15.58 7.34
N ARG A 161 -1.21 14.64 6.73
CA ARG A 161 -0.38 14.90 5.54
C ARG A 161 -1.12 14.61 4.23
N LEU A 162 -2.26 13.94 4.28
CA LEU A 162 -3.06 13.67 3.09
C LEU A 162 -3.92 14.89 2.73
N GLN A 163 -4.08 15.11 1.43
CA GLN A 163 -4.98 16.13 0.91
C GLN A 163 -6.38 15.54 0.77
N PRO A 164 -7.44 16.32 1.07
CA PRO A 164 -8.80 15.89 0.77
C PRO A 164 -8.95 15.71 -0.75
N PRO A 165 -9.76 14.72 -1.19
CA PRO A 165 -10.06 14.55 -2.61
C PRO A 165 -10.74 15.82 -3.14
N ALA A 166 -10.29 16.28 -4.32
CA ALA A 166 -10.81 17.51 -4.92
C ALA A 166 -12.13 17.28 -5.69
N ASP A 167 -12.36 16.07 -6.20
CA ASP A 167 -13.49 15.70 -7.05
C ASP A 167 -13.85 14.22 -6.86
N VAL A 168 -15.14 13.89 -6.98
CA VAL A 168 -15.70 12.54 -6.79
C VAL A 168 -16.41 12.01 -8.05
N THR A 169 -16.04 12.56 -9.21
CA THR A 169 -16.60 12.20 -10.51
C THR A 169 -15.53 11.73 -11.48
N LEU A 170 -15.96 10.98 -12.51
CA LEU A 170 -15.08 10.57 -13.60
C LEU A 170 -14.52 11.81 -14.30
N LYS A 171 -13.20 11.85 -14.49
CA LYS A 171 -12.53 12.98 -15.12
C LYS A 171 -11.48 12.55 -16.14
N ALA A 172 -11.46 13.19 -17.30
CA ALA A 172 -10.38 13.00 -18.25
C ALA A 172 -9.10 13.65 -17.70
N ALA A 173 -8.05 12.85 -17.50
CA ALA A 173 -6.73 13.32 -17.06
C ALA A 173 -5.79 13.64 -18.24
N GLY A 174 -6.19 13.27 -19.46
CA GLY A 174 -5.39 13.40 -20.67
C GLY A 174 -4.35 12.29 -20.81
N PRO A 175 -3.33 12.48 -21.67
CA PRO A 175 -2.26 11.50 -21.87
C PRO A 175 -1.48 11.22 -20.58
N ASP A 176 -1.21 9.94 -20.30
CA ASP A 176 -0.51 9.49 -19.10
C ASP A 176 1.01 9.66 -19.17
N GLN A 177 1.48 10.91 -19.15
CA GLN A 177 2.91 11.24 -19.17
C GLN A 177 3.70 10.61 -18.00
N GLY A 178 3.00 10.18 -16.93
CA GLY A 178 3.60 9.52 -15.78
C GLY A 178 3.91 8.04 -15.99
N ALA A 179 3.44 7.43 -17.10
CA ALA A 179 3.60 6.01 -17.39
C ALA A 179 5.05 5.54 -17.31
N ILE A 180 5.23 4.37 -16.69
CA ILE A 180 6.54 3.76 -16.49
C ILE A 180 7.09 3.26 -17.83
N ARG A 181 6.27 2.60 -18.64
CA ARG A 181 6.60 2.26 -20.03
C ARG A 181 6.40 3.48 -20.91
N GLU A 182 7.38 3.76 -21.77
CA GLU A 182 7.33 4.93 -22.65
C GLU A 182 6.21 4.84 -23.68
N GLY A 183 5.99 3.62 -24.18
CA GLY A 183 4.92 3.33 -25.13
C GLY A 183 3.51 3.51 -24.58
N ASP A 184 3.32 3.76 -23.29
CA ASP A 184 2.00 3.99 -22.69
C ASP A 184 1.74 5.48 -22.38
N ARG A 185 2.72 6.37 -22.61
CA ARG A 185 2.63 7.79 -22.20
C ARG A 185 1.65 8.63 -23.01
N ASP A 186 1.32 8.17 -24.21
CA ASP A 186 0.34 8.73 -25.13
C ASP A 186 -1.09 8.23 -24.87
N ALA A 187 -1.25 7.15 -24.11
CA ALA A 187 -2.57 6.60 -23.80
C ALA A 187 -3.36 7.57 -22.90
N LEU A 188 -4.65 7.72 -23.16
CA LEU A 188 -5.52 8.57 -22.36
C LEU A 188 -5.85 7.90 -21.03
N ALA A 189 -5.75 8.67 -19.95
CA ALA A 189 -6.14 8.27 -18.61
C ALA A 189 -7.40 9.00 -18.15
N PHE A 190 -8.23 8.28 -17.41
CA PHE A 190 -9.48 8.76 -16.81
C PHE A 190 -9.46 8.47 -15.32
N GLU A 191 -9.49 9.50 -14.49
CA GLU A 191 -9.57 9.36 -13.03
C GLU A 191 -10.99 8.96 -12.64
N LEU A 192 -11.11 7.92 -11.82
CA LEU A 192 -12.41 7.36 -11.44
C LEU A 192 -13.20 8.23 -10.45
N GLY A 193 -12.53 9.16 -9.77
CA GLY A 193 -13.19 10.04 -8.80
C GLY A 193 -13.77 9.31 -7.59
N LEU A 194 -13.07 8.32 -7.02
CA LEU A 194 -13.61 7.54 -5.90
C LEU A 194 -13.61 8.25 -4.54
N GLY A 195 -13.23 9.54 -4.48
CA GLY A 195 -13.26 10.32 -3.25
C GLY A 195 -12.33 9.84 -2.14
N SER A 196 -11.25 9.13 -2.48
CA SER A 196 -10.27 8.66 -1.51
C SER A 196 -9.09 9.63 -1.39
N PRO A 197 -8.71 10.07 -0.17
CA PRO A 197 -7.47 10.82 0.06
C PRO A 197 -6.22 9.91 0.01
N ILE A 198 -6.41 8.59 -0.01
CA ILE A 198 -5.33 7.59 0.07
C ILE A 198 -4.81 7.22 -1.32
N ALA A 199 -5.74 7.04 -2.26
CA ALA A 199 -5.42 6.55 -3.60
C ALA A 199 -6.26 7.25 -4.67
N ARG A 200 -5.60 7.62 -5.76
CA ARG A 200 -6.24 8.04 -7.01
C ARG A 200 -6.11 6.90 -8.01
N ILE A 201 -7.24 6.47 -8.55
CA ILE A 201 -7.31 5.30 -9.43
C ILE A 201 -7.78 5.78 -10.80
N PHE A 202 -7.14 5.25 -11.83
CA PHE A 202 -7.38 5.63 -13.22
C PHE A 202 -7.58 4.38 -14.08
N LEU A 203 -8.40 4.53 -15.11
CA LEU A 203 -8.36 3.68 -16.29
C LEU A 203 -7.52 4.35 -17.36
N ARG A 204 -6.52 3.64 -17.88
CA ARG A 204 -5.70 4.08 -19.01
C ARG A 204 -5.94 3.18 -20.20
N THR A 205 -6.28 3.74 -21.35
CA THR A 205 -6.56 2.93 -22.53
C THR A 205 -6.14 3.63 -23.83
N LYS A 206 -5.77 2.82 -24.82
CA LYS A 206 -5.59 3.23 -26.22
C LYS A 206 -6.79 2.87 -27.11
N ASP A 207 -7.80 2.21 -26.55
CA ASP A 207 -9.01 1.82 -27.26
C ASP A 207 -9.89 3.05 -27.47
N GLN A 208 -10.02 3.49 -28.71
CA GLN A 208 -10.77 4.69 -29.06
C GLN A 208 -12.26 4.58 -28.70
N ALA A 209 -12.85 3.38 -28.79
CA ALA A 209 -14.26 3.19 -28.45
C ALA A 209 -14.49 3.40 -26.96
N LEU A 210 -13.62 2.81 -26.12
CA LEU A 210 -13.69 3.01 -24.67
C LEU A 210 -13.36 4.46 -24.28
N GLN A 211 -12.39 5.11 -24.92
CA GLN A 211 -12.09 6.53 -24.68
C GLN A 211 -13.31 7.41 -24.94
N ASN A 212 -13.95 7.26 -26.10
CA ASN A 212 -15.14 8.04 -26.46
C ASN A 212 -16.26 7.81 -25.43
N ARG A 213 -16.48 6.56 -25.04
CA ARG A 213 -17.51 6.21 -24.05
C ARG A 213 -17.23 6.83 -22.68
N LEU A 214 -15.98 6.82 -22.22
CA LEU A 214 -15.61 7.45 -20.93
C LEU A 214 -15.69 8.98 -21.00
N GLN A 215 -15.40 9.60 -22.15
CA GLN A 215 -15.56 11.04 -22.34
C GLN A 215 -17.03 11.48 -22.30
N GLU A 216 -17.95 10.70 -22.89
CA GLU A 216 -19.40 10.96 -22.80
C GLU A 216 -19.92 10.94 -21.35
N LEU A 217 -19.25 10.17 -20.49
CA LEU A 217 -19.62 9.98 -19.08
C LEU A 217 -18.82 10.86 -18.11
N GLU A 218 -18.00 11.80 -18.61
CA GLU A 218 -17.25 12.73 -17.76
C GLU A 218 -18.19 13.55 -16.85
N GLY A 219 -17.77 13.77 -15.60
CA GLY A 219 -18.58 14.43 -14.57
C GLY A 219 -19.64 13.55 -13.91
N ARG A 220 -19.77 12.26 -14.31
CA ARG A 220 -20.65 11.31 -13.64
C ARG A 220 -19.95 10.62 -12.45
N PRO A 221 -20.69 10.30 -11.37
CA PRO A 221 -20.17 9.44 -10.32
C PRO A 221 -19.82 8.04 -10.85
N TRP A 222 -18.81 7.41 -10.26
CA TRP A 222 -18.31 6.12 -10.74
C TRP A 222 -19.38 5.01 -10.82
N GLN A 223 -20.33 4.97 -9.87
CA GLN A 223 -21.42 3.99 -9.90
C GLN A 223 -22.28 4.10 -11.16
N GLN A 224 -22.54 5.32 -11.62
CA GLN A 224 -23.30 5.56 -12.86
C GLN A 224 -22.47 5.14 -14.09
N VAL A 225 -21.17 5.44 -14.08
CA VAL A 225 -20.27 5.02 -15.17
C VAL A 225 -20.24 3.49 -15.30
N LEU A 226 -20.13 2.77 -14.18
CA LEU A 226 -20.18 1.30 -14.18
C LEU A 226 -21.52 0.76 -14.71
N ALA A 227 -22.64 1.39 -14.36
CA ALA A 227 -23.95 0.98 -14.86
C ALA A 227 -24.10 1.19 -16.37
N GLU A 228 -23.52 2.25 -16.92
CA GLU A 228 -23.70 2.65 -18.32
C GLU A 228 -22.62 2.15 -19.28
N ALA A 229 -21.40 1.87 -18.80
CA ALA A 229 -20.25 1.47 -19.60
C ALA A 229 -19.48 0.26 -19.03
N GLY A 230 -20.04 -0.43 -18.05
CA GLY A 230 -19.36 -1.55 -17.36
C GLY A 230 -18.99 -2.71 -18.29
N HIS A 231 -19.75 -2.95 -19.36
CA HIS A 231 -19.41 -3.97 -20.35
C HIS A 231 -18.17 -3.56 -21.17
N GLU A 232 -18.16 -2.34 -21.69
CA GLU A 232 -17.04 -1.77 -22.45
C GLU A 232 -15.77 -1.65 -21.60
N ILE A 233 -15.90 -1.36 -20.31
CA ILE A 233 -14.76 -1.33 -19.38
C ILE A 233 -14.16 -2.73 -19.17
N ARG A 234 -15.00 -3.78 -19.11
CA ARG A 234 -14.55 -5.17 -18.91
C ARG A 234 -13.95 -5.80 -20.15
N GLU A 235 -14.61 -5.60 -21.30
CA GLU A 235 -14.16 -6.14 -22.58
C GLU A 235 -13.05 -5.28 -23.21
N GLY A 236 -13.02 -4.00 -22.86
CA GLY A 236 -12.04 -3.05 -23.35
C GLY A 236 -10.64 -3.29 -22.81
N SER A 237 -9.65 -2.91 -23.59
CA SER A 237 -8.26 -2.98 -23.18
C SER A 237 -7.89 -1.76 -22.33
N ALA A 238 -8.18 -1.80 -21.03
CA ALA A 238 -7.80 -0.75 -20.09
C ALA A 238 -6.80 -1.25 -19.04
N ASP A 239 -5.70 -0.54 -18.87
CA ASP A 239 -4.80 -0.71 -17.74
C ASP A 239 -5.34 0.05 -16.53
N ARG A 240 -5.09 -0.48 -15.33
CA ARG A 240 -5.36 0.26 -14.09
C ARG A 240 -4.09 0.94 -13.63
N VAL A 241 -4.19 2.24 -13.40
CA VAL A 241 -3.11 3.03 -12.81
C VAL A 241 -3.56 3.51 -11.45
N ILE A 242 -2.78 3.19 -10.42
CA ILE A 242 -3.10 3.52 -9.02
C ILE A 242 -1.97 4.36 -8.46
N LEU A 243 -2.32 5.57 -8.02
CA LEU A 243 -1.39 6.52 -7.42
C LEU A 243 -1.70 6.65 -5.94
N THR A 244 -0.68 6.50 -5.11
CA THR A 244 -0.74 6.77 -3.67
C THR A 244 0.40 7.72 -3.29
N SER A 245 0.43 8.16 -2.03
CA SER A 245 1.53 9.01 -1.55
C SER A 245 2.91 8.33 -1.59
N VAL A 246 2.96 6.99 -1.66
CA VAL A 246 4.21 6.22 -1.73
C VAL A 246 4.56 5.77 -3.14
N GLY A 247 3.79 6.14 -4.17
CA GLY A 247 4.20 5.90 -5.54
C GLY A 247 3.06 5.66 -6.53
N ARG A 248 3.38 4.86 -7.54
CA ARG A 248 2.54 4.52 -8.67
C ARG A 248 2.62 3.02 -8.94
N MET A 249 1.47 2.40 -9.15
CA MET A 249 1.31 1.02 -9.61
C MET A 249 0.52 1.02 -10.92
N GLU A 250 0.96 0.20 -11.87
CA GLU A 250 0.30 -0.04 -13.14
C GLU A 250 0.00 -1.55 -13.22
N VAL A 251 -1.26 -1.91 -13.42
CA VAL A 251 -1.71 -3.29 -13.61
C VAL A 251 -2.21 -3.39 -15.04
N TYR A 252 -1.51 -4.15 -15.87
CA TYR A 252 -1.83 -4.25 -17.30
C TYR A 252 -2.91 -5.30 -17.54
N SER A 253 -3.93 -4.95 -18.34
CA SER A 253 -5.04 -5.87 -18.65
C SER A 253 -4.62 -7.08 -19.48
N ARG A 254 -3.54 -6.98 -20.26
CA ARG A 254 -3.16 -7.97 -21.29
C ARG A 254 -2.19 -9.07 -20.83
N SER A 255 -1.99 -9.27 -19.53
CA SER A 255 -1.01 -10.25 -19.02
C SER A 255 -1.59 -11.53 -18.43
N ALA A 256 -2.89 -11.77 -18.56
CA ALA A 256 -3.45 -13.06 -18.24
C ALA A 256 -3.07 -14.07 -19.34
N THR A 257 -1.97 -14.79 -19.14
CA THR A 257 -1.73 -16.03 -19.88
C THR A 257 -2.78 -17.05 -19.42
N PRO A 258 -3.61 -17.63 -20.30
CA PRO A 258 -4.53 -18.68 -19.92
C PRO A 258 -3.72 -19.91 -19.45
N GLY A 259 -3.78 -20.24 -18.16
CA GLY A 259 -3.24 -21.52 -17.64
C GLY A 259 -2.17 -21.48 -16.55
N ALA A 260 -1.72 -20.32 -16.07
CA ALA A 260 -0.91 -20.26 -14.86
C ALA A 260 -1.83 -20.13 -13.62
N GLY A 261 -2.10 -21.24 -12.95
CA GLY A 261 -2.95 -21.31 -11.75
C GLY A 261 -2.37 -20.60 -10.51
N GLY A 262 -2.33 -19.26 -10.54
CA GLY A 262 -2.36 -18.39 -9.36
C GLY A 262 -3.80 -17.86 -9.15
N PRO A 263 -4.15 -17.32 -7.97
CA PRO A 263 -5.52 -16.94 -7.67
C PRO A 263 -6.03 -15.92 -8.69
N GLU A 264 -7.04 -16.37 -9.43
CA GLU A 264 -8.00 -15.66 -10.29
C GLU A 264 -7.68 -14.22 -10.72
N SER A 265 -7.53 -14.08 -12.04
CA SER A 265 -8.00 -12.94 -12.85
C SER A 265 -7.24 -11.62 -12.75
N ALA A 266 -6.61 -11.27 -13.88
CA ALA A 266 -6.38 -9.89 -14.26
C ALA A 266 -7.71 -9.13 -14.16
N LEU A 267 -7.81 -8.23 -13.18
CA LEU A 267 -9.00 -7.58 -12.64
C LEU A 267 -9.74 -8.44 -11.58
N PRO A 268 -9.38 -8.36 -10.29
CA PRO A 268 -10.41 -8.26 -9.27
C PRO A 268 -11.24 -7.02 -9.66
N GLU A 269 -12.51 -7.22 -9.99
CA GLU A 269 -13.43 -6.17 -10.46
C GLU A 269 -13.35 -4.92 -9.57
N LEU A 270 -13.59 -3.75 -10.14
CA LEU A 270 -13.90 -2.57 -9.33
C LEU A 270 -15.21 -2.86 -8.60
N GLN A 271 -15.13 -3.36 -7.37
CA GLN A 271 -16.25 -3.86 -6.60
C GLN A 271 -17.01 -2.67 -6.01
N ALA A 272 -18.10 -2.29 -6.67
CA ALA A 272 -18.90 -1.12 -6.32
C ALA A 272 -19.38 -1.16 -4.86
N GLU A 273 -19.78 -2.33 -4.36
CA GLU A 273 -20.24 -2.54 -2.98
C GLU A 273 -19.12 -2.31 -1.97
N ALA A 274 -17.91 -2.81 -2.24
CA ALA A 274 -16.76 -2.63 -1.36
C ALA A 274 -16.30 -1.16 -1.34
N ILE A 275 -16.30 -0.50 -2.50
CA ILE A 275 -16.02 0.94 -2.61
C ILE A 275 -17.04 1.74 -1.79
N ALA A 276 -18.34 1.41 -1.91
CA ALA A 276 -19.40 2.06 -1.15
C ALA A 276 -19.28 1.82 0.36
N GLY A 277 -18.70 0.70 0.78
CA GLY A 277 -18.36 0.41 2.17
C GLY A 277 -17.28 1.34 2.77
N GLY A 278 -16.53 2.06 1.92
CA GLY A 278 -15.63 3.12 2.35
C GLY A 278 -14.40 2.65 3.13
N ARG A 279 -14.05 1.36 3.05
CA ARG A 279 -12.85 0.84 3.72
C ARG A 279 -11.59 1.35 3.02
N GLU A 280 -10.68 1.87 3.83
CA GLU A 280 -9.42 2.45 3.36
C GLU A 280 -8.44 1.41 2.83
N MET A 281 -8.63 0.13 3.17
CA MET A 281 -7.74 -0.97 2.84
C MET A 281 -8.50 -2.23 2.48
N PRO A 282 -7.98 -3.01 1.50
CA PRO A 282 -8.45 -4.36 1.28
C PRO A 282 -8.04 -5.29 2.45
N GLY A 283 -8.91 -6.24 2.77
CA GLY A 283 -8.70 -7.23 3.83
C GLY A 283 -9.10 -6.79 5.25
N GLU A 284 -8.58 -7.48 6.27
CA GLU A 284 -8.91 -7.26 7.69
C GLU A 284 -7.88 -6.36 8.42
N ILE A 285 -7.00 -5.69 7.68
CA ILE A 285 -5.94 -4.88 8.28
C ILE A 285 -6.49 -3.50 8.65
N GLU A 286 -6.60 -3.23 9.95
CA GLU A 286 -6.95 -1.91 10.48
C GLU A 286 -5.74 -1.16 11.05
N LEU A 287 -5.49 0.04 10.52
CA LEU A 287 -4.50 0.96 11.08
C LEU A 287 -5.12 1.85 12.16
N PRO A 288 -4.31 2.32 13.13
CA PRO A 288 -4.70 3.41 14.01
C PRO A 288 -5.17 4.64 13.22
N LYS A 289 -6.26 5.27 13.65
CA LYS A 289 -6.88 6.44 12.97
C LYS A 289 -5.92 7.59 12.65
N ALA A 290 -4.85 7.75 13.43
CA ALA A 290 -3.83 8.77 13.24
C ALA A 290 -3.03 8.59 11.93
N TYR A 291 -3.05 7.39 11.35
CA TYR A 291 -2.34 7.03 10.13
C TYR A 291 -3.32 6.69 9.03
N ALA A 292 -2.91 6.99 7.80
CA ALA A 292 -3.57 6.56 6.60
C ALA A 292 -2.64 5.61 5.83
N PRO A 293 -3.12 4.44 5.41
CA PRO A 293 -2.32 3.51 4.65
C PRO A 293 -2.01 4.05 3.27
N CYS A 294 -0.86 3.66 2.71
CA CYS A 294 -0.44 4.07 1.37
C CYS A 294 -0.01 2.88 0.51
N ALA A 295 0.45 1.79 1.13
CA ALA A 295 0.75 0.52 0.46
C ALA A 295 0.78 -0.63 1.47
N ILE A 296 0.50 -1.84 1.00
CA ILE A 296 0.72 -3.10 1.72
C ILE A 296 1.75 -3.91 0.98
N PHE A 297 2.61 -4.58 1.71
CA PHE A 297 3.44 -5.65 1.19
C PHE A 297 3.12 -6.95 1.90
N TYR A 298 2.85 -8.00 1.13
CA TYR A 298 2.69 -9.36 1.58
C TYR A 298 3.94 -10.17 1.20
N PRO A 299 4.77 -10.59 2.16
CA PRO A 299 5.93 -11.41 1.86
C PRO A 299 5.55 -12.74 1.17
N ALA A 300 6.42 -13.22 0.30
CA ALA A 300 6.28 -14.57 -0.26
C ALA A 300 6.31 -15.62 0.87
N ARG A 301 5.47 -16.67 0.73
CA ARG A 301 5.42 -17.80 1.66
C ARG A 301 6.56 -18.77 1.45
#